data_AF-A0AAD7Q5D2-F1
#
_entry.id   AF-A0AAD7Q5D2-F1
#
_cell.length_a   1.000
_cell.length_b   1.000
_cell.length_c   1.000
_cell.angle_alpha   90.00
_cell.angle_beta   90.00
_cell.angle_gamma   90.00
#
_symmetry.space_group_name_H-M   'P 1'
#
loop_
_entity.id
_entity.type
_entity.pdbx_description
1 polymer ?
#
loop_
_entity_poly.entity_id
_entity_poly.type
_entity_poly.pdbx_seq_one_letter_code
_entity_poly.pdbx_strand_id
1 'polypeptide(L)'
;MDSEYVETSKADRPLWLMKCPPVVSSCLQQVDGSEPSPPVAKVVLSIDPLHADDDDSHTQFTLELAATESGDTPKCYTMDMSKEFVPMSVFSESSQGD
;
A
#
# COMPACT_ATOMS: atom_id res chain seq x y z
N MET A 1 27.83 20.38 -15.18
CA MET A 1 28.12 19.97 -13.78
C MET A 1 26.86 19.29 -13.35
N ASP A 2 26.84 18.00 -13.65
CA ASP A 2 25.70 17.11 -13.62
C ASP A 2 25.25 16.90 -12.17
N SER A 3 23.98 17.18 -11.87
CA SER A 3 23.38 16.95 -10.56
C SER A 3 23.07 15.45 -10.39
N GLU A 4 24.11 14.61 -10.38
CA GLU A 4 24.01 13.19 -10.02
C GLU A 4 23.93 13.05 -8.49
N TYR A 5 22.95 13.69 -7.85
CA TYR A 5 22.75 13.68 -6.41
C TYR A 5 21.36 13.13 -6.06
N VAL A 6 21.34 12.06 -5.28
CA VAL A 6 20.10 11.50 -4.73
C VAL A 6 19.77 12.21 -3.42
N GLU A 7 18.61 12.84 -3.35
CA GLU A 7 18.13 13.43 -2.11
C GLU A 7 17.78 12.34 -1.08
N THR A 8 18.54 12.28 0.02
CA THR A 8 18.37 11.30 1.10
C THR A 8 17.65 11.84 2.34
N SER A 9 17.17 13.09 2.30
CA SER A 9 16.53 13.76 3.45
C SER A 9 15.29 13.02 3.99
N LYS A 10 14.72 12.09 3.22
CA LYS A 10 13.54 11.29 3.56
C LYS A 10 13.84 9.78 3.69
N ALA A 11 15.11 9.36 3.65
CA ALA A 11 15.49 7.95 3.61
C ALA A 11 15.04 7.16 4.85
N ASP A 12 15.02 7.79 6.04
CA ASP A 12 14.62 7.14 7.30
C ASP A 12 13.10 7.05 7.50
N ARG A 13 12.28 7.45 6.51
CA ARG A 13 10.83 7.34 6.63
C ARG A 13 10.39 5.89 6.49
N PRO A 14 9.62 5.34 7.46
CA PRO A 14 9.10 3.98 7.34
C PRO A 14 8.08 3.92 6.21
N LEU A 15 8.25 2.94 5.32
CA LEU A 15 7.36 2.68 4.20
C LEU A 15 6.88 1.24 4.24
N TRP A 16 5.65 1.04 3.79
CA TRP A 16 5.05 -0.28 3.65
C TRP A 16 5.05 -0.64 2.17
N LEU A 17 5.65 -1.77 1.83
CA LEU A 17 5.58 -2.34 0.50
C LEU A 17 4.54 -3.44 0.49
N MET A 18 3.59 -3.37 -0.44
CA MET A 18 2.55 -4.37 -0.59
C MET A 18 2.70 -5.11 -1.91
N LYS A 19 2.58 -6.44 -1.88
CA LYS A 19 2.41 -7.23 -3.10
C LYS A 19 0.97 -7.05 -3.59
N CYS A 20 0.79 -6.39 -4.73
CA CYS A 20 -0.53 -6.05 -5.26
C CYS A 20 -0.92 -6.98 -6.42
N PRO A 21 -1.96 -7.83 -6.28
CA PRO A 21 -2.51 -8.61 -7.39
C PRO A 21 -3.06 -7.71 -8.52
N PRO A 22 -3.04 -8.14 -9.79
CA PRO A 22 -3.49 -7.31 -10.92
C PRO A 22 -4.91 -6.75 -10.76
N VAL A 23 -5.86 -7.57 -10.29
CA VAL A 23 -7.26 -7.15 -10.04
C VAL A 23 -7.39 -6.01 -9.03
N VAL A 24 -6.53 -5.99 -8.01
CA VAL A 24 -6.49 -4.91 -7.03
C VAL A 24 -5.90 -3.66 -7.66
N SER A 25 -4.79 -3.80 -8.40
CA SER A 25 -4.12 -2.67 -9.04
C SER A 25 -4.99 -1.94 -10.05
N SER A 26 -5.82 -2.66 -10.82
CA SER A 26 -6.75 -2.05 -11.77
C SER A 26 -7.80 -1.20 -11.08
N CYS A 27 -8.35 -1.65 -9.95
CA CYS A 27 -9.34 -0.86 -9.20
C CYS A 27 -8.74 0.41 -8.60
N LEU A 28 -7.48 0.37 -8.17
CA LEU A 28 -6.77 1.54 -7.64
C LEU A 28 -6.40 2.58 -8.72
N GLN A 29 -6.31 2.16 -9.99
CA GLN A 29 -5.99 3.05 -11.11
C GLN A 29 -7.21 3.81 -11.64
N GLN A 30 -8.43 3.47 -11.23
CA GLN A 30 -9.67 4.15 -11.66
C GLN A 30 -9.86 5.54 -11.02
N VAL A 31 -8.79 6.15 -10.50
CA VAL A 31 -8.80 7.51 -9.97
C VAL A 31 -8.83 8.48 -11.15
N ASP A 32 -10.02 8.93 -11.53
CA ASP A 32 -10.18 10.05 -12.45
C ASP A 32 -9.57 11.31 -11.81
N GLY A 33 -8.72 12.03 -12.54
CA GLY A 33 -7.98 13.21 -12.06
C GLY A 33 -8.82 14.43 -11.70
N SER A 34 -10.12 14.27 -11.40
CA SER A 34 -10.99 15.32 -10.88
C SER A 34 -10.97 15.33 -9.35
N GLU A 35 -10.51 16.43 -8.76
CA GLU A 35 -10.49 16.63 -7.31
C GLU A 35 -11.86 17.04 -6.76
N PRO A 36 -12.32 16.48 -5.62
CA PRO A 36 -11.71 15.39 -4.86
C PRO A 36 -12.07 14.02 -5.46
N SER A 37 -11.06 13.18 -5.72
CA SER A 37 -11.29 11.81 -6.15
C SER A 37 -11.89 10.98 -4.99
N PRO A 38 -12.91 10.14 -5.23
CA PRO A 38 -13.46 9.27 -4.19
C PRO A 38 -12.42 8.23 -3.74
N PRO A 39 -12.45 7.78 -2.47
CA PRO A 39 -11.57 6.72 -2.00
C PRO A 39 -11.81 5.43 -2.79
N VAL A 40 -10.74 4.82 -3.30
CA VAL A 40 -10.78 3.60 -4.13
C VAL A 40 -10.63 2.30 -3.32
N ALA A 41 -10.09 2.39 -2.10
CA ALA A 41 -9.95 1.26 -1.19
C ALA A 41 -9.74 1.74 0.26
N LYS A 42 -9.87 0.82 1.21
CA LYS A 42 -9.47 0.99 2.61
C LYS A 42 -8.65 -0.21 3.07
N VAL A 43 -7.66 0.04 3.93
CA VAL A 43 -6.95 -1.00 4.67
C VAL A 43 -7.51 -1.02 6.09
N VAL A 44 -7.91 -2.20 6.56
CA VAL A 44 -8.46 -2.41 7.90
C VAL A 44 -7.50 -3.28 8.70
N LEU A 45 -7.09 -2.76 9.85
CA LEU A 45 -6.35 -3.49 10.87
C LEU A 45 -7.32 -3.90 11.98
N SER A 46 -7.51 -5.21 12.11
CA SER A 46 -8.28 -5.81 13.20
C SER A 46 -7.31 -6.31 14.28
N ILE A 47 -7.60 -5.98 15.54
CA ILE A 47 -6.78 -6.37 16.69
C ILE A 47 -7.66 -7.14 17.67
N ASP A 48 -7.28 -8.37 18.01
CA ASP A 48 -7.94 -9.12 19.07
C ASP A 48 -7.21 -8.91 20.41
N PRO A 49 -7.81 -8.17 21.37
CA PRO A 49 -7.16 -7.87 22.65
C PRO A 49 -7.01 -9.10 23.56
N LEU A 50 -7.72 -10.21 23.29
CA LEU A 50 -7.64 -11.42 24.11
C LEU A 50 -6.46 -12.34 23.76
N HIS A 51 -5.79 -12.10 22.63
CA HIS A 51 -4.71 -12.96 22.10
C HIS A 51 -3.38 -12.20 21.94
N ALA A 52 -3.11 -11.22 22.80
CA ALA A 52 -1.99 -10.28 22.66
C ALA A 52 -0.57 -10.89 22.79
N ASP A 53 -0.43 -12.16 23.19
CA ASP A 53 0.87 -12.81 23.47
C ASP A 53 1.49 -13.55 22.26
N ASP A 54 0.77 -13.72 21.14
CA ASP A 54 1.37 -14.27 19.90
C ASP A 54 1.73 -13.13 18.93
N ASP A 55 3.03 -13.04 18.62
CA ASP A 55 3.75 -11.88 18.08
C ASP A 55 3.26 -11.38 16.69
N ASP A 56 2.47 -12.18 15.96
CA ASP A 56 1.90 -11.78 14.66
C ASP A 56 0.45 -12.28 14.41
N SER A 57 -0.15 -13.12 15.27
CA SER A 57 -1.51 -13.65 15.05
C SER A 57 -2.65 -12.80 15.64
N HIS A 58 -2.32 -11.80 16.46
CA HIS A 58 -3.32 -10.90 17.07
C HIS A 58 -3.78 -9.77 16.14
N THR A 59 -3.00 -9.49 15.08
CA THR A 59 -3.33 -8.48 14.08
C THR A 59 -3.70 -9.11 12.75
N GLN A 60 -4.84 -8.70 12.19
CA GLN A 60 -5.24 -9.09 10.84
C GLN A 60 -5.39 -7.84 9.97
N PHE A 61 -4.64 -7.79 8.88
CA PHE A 61 -4.80 -6.76 7.86
C PHE A 61 -5.71 -7.26 6.75
N THR A 62 -6.66 -6.43 6.33
CA THR A 62 -7.51 -6.67 5.16
C THR A 62 -7.58 -5.43 4.28
N LEU A 63 -7.67 -5.61 2.98
CA LEU A 63 -7.91 -4.57 1.99
C LEU A 63 -9.34 -4.72 1.49
N GLU A 64 -10.13 -3.66 1.60
CA GLU A 64 -11.48 -3.61 1.06
C GLU A 64 -11.54 -2.58 -0.08
N LEU A 65 -11.91 -3.03 -1.27
CA LEU A 65 -12.04 -2.17 -2.45
C LEU A 65 -13.36 -1.41 -2.42
N ALA A 66 -13.33 -0.14 -2.83
CA ALA A 66 -14.54 0.61 -3.12
C ALA A 66 -15.24 -0.06 -4.31
N ALA A 67 -16.57 -0.19 -4.25
CA ALA A 67 -17.32 -0.96 -5.24
C ALA A 67 -17.33 -0.26 -6.61
N THR A 68 -16.30 -0.50 -7.43
CA THR A 68 -16.26 -0.13 -8.83
C THR A 68 -16.71 -1.34 -9.65
N GLU A 69 -18.01 -1.35 -9.93
CA GLU A 69 -18.70 -2.21 -10.91
C GLU A 69 -19.13 -3.62 -10.47
N SER A 70 -20.33 -3.95 -10.97
CA SER A 70 -21.16 -5.11 -10.70
C SER A 70 -20.58 -6.40 -11.29
N GLY A 71 -20.06 -7.28 -10.43
CA GLY A 71 -19.61 -8.63 -10.78
C GLY A 71 -19.21 -9.45 -9.55
N ASP A 72 -18.77 -10.70 -9.79
CA ASP A 72 -18.31 -11.68 -8.78
C ASP A 72 -16.90 -11.37 -8.21
N THR A 73 -16.42 -10.14 -8.33
CA THR A 73 -15.06 -9.78 -7.90
C THR A 73 -15.01 -9.70 -6.36
N PRO A 74 -14.06 -10.40 -5.70
CA PRO A 74 -13.87 -10.28 -4.27
C PRO A 74 -13.61 -8.83 -3.88
N LYS A 75 -14.34 -8.34 -2.88
CA LYS A 75 -14.22 -6.97 -2.37
C LYS A 75 -13.22 -6.86 -1.24
N CYS A 76 -12.96 -7.97 -0.55
CA CYS A 76 -12.12 -8.03 0.64
C CYS A 76 -10.97 -9.02 0.39
N TYR A 77 -9.74 -8.58 0.66
CA TYR A 77 -8.54 -9.37 0.50
C TYR A 77 -7.77 -9.37 1.82
N THR A 78 -7.44 -10.54 2.37
CA THR A 78 -6.54 -10.63 3.52
C THR A 78 -5.11 -10.29 3.09
N MET A 79 -4.38 -9.60 3.96
CA MET A 79 -2.99 -9.21 3.74
C MET A 79 -2.11 -9.83 4.82
N ASP A 80 -1.12 -10.61 4.40
CA ASP A 80 -0.08 -11.13 5.29
C ASP A 80 1.02 -10.08 5.46
N MET A 81 1.42 -9.84 6.71
CA MET A 81 2.57 -8.98 7.02
C MET A 81 3.83 -9.81 7.07
N SER A 82 4.86 -9.39 6.34
CA SER A 82 6.18 -10.04 6.39
C SER A 82 7.25 -9.02 6.71
N LYS A 83 8.15 -9.40 7.62
CA LYS A 83 9.32 -8.61 8.05
C LYS A 83 10.63 -9.18 7.48
N GLU A 84 10.55 -10.24 6.67
CA GLU A 84 11.69 -11.04 6.20
C GLU A 84 12.52 -10.41 5.06
N PHE A 85 12.40 -9.11 4.83
CA PHE A 85 13.03 -8.49 3.67
C PHE A 85 14.46 -8.01 3.94
N VAL A 86 15.31 -8.21 2.91
CA VAL A 86 16.58 -7.51 2.74
C VAL A 86 16.39 -5.99 2.79
N PRO A 87 17.42 -5.20 3.14
CA PRO A 87 17.33 -3.73 3.13
C PRO A 87 16.80 -3.22 1.78
N MET A 88 15.66 -2.53 1.80
CA MET A 88 15.04 -1.90 0.63
C MET A 88 14.98 -0.38 0.82
N SER A 89 15.14 0.36 -0.27
CA SER A 89 15.05 1.84 -0.30
C SER A 89 14.21 2.26 -1.50
N VAL A 90 13.45 3.35 -1.35
CA VAL A 90 12.58 3.89 -2.40
C VAL A 90 13.09 5.26 -2.81
N PHE A 91 13.17 5.48 -4.13
CA PHE A 91 13.55 6.75 -4.74
C PHE A 91 12.49 7.13 -5.77
N SER A 92 12.30 8.42 -6.00
CA SER A 92 11.39 8.94 -7.03
C SER A 92 12.15 9.88 -7.95
N GLU A 93 11.92 9.75 -9.25
CA GLU A 93 12.41 10.68 -10.26
C GLU A 93 11.25 11.60 -10.69
N SER A 94 11.51 12.90 -10.78
CA SER A 94 10.52 13.86 -11.28
C SER A 94 10.72 14.08 -12.78
N SER A 95 9.64 14.40 -13.50
CA SER A 95 9.69 14.70 -14.93
C SER A 95 10.44 16.00 -15.26
N GLN A 96 10.73 16.82 -14.24
CA GLN A 96 11.46 18.07 -14.39
C GLN A 96 12.97 17.88 -14.39
N GLY A 97 13.48 16.66 -14.15
CA GLY A 97 14.88 16.24 -14.28
C GLY A 97 15.90 17.35 -13.98
N ASP A 98 16.39 17.43 -12.76
CA ASP A 98 17.55 18.29 -12.47
C ASP A 98 18.85 17.58 -12.86
#